data_AF-B0EHI8-F1
#
_entry.id   AF-B0EHI8-F1
#
_cell.length_a   1.000
_cell.length_b   1.000
_cell.length_c   1.000
_cell.angle_alpha   90.00
_cell.angle_beta   90.00
_cell.angle_gamma   90.00
#
_symmetry.space_group_name_H-M   'P 1'
#
loop_
_entity.id
_entity.type
_entity.pdbx_description
1 polymer ?
#
loop_
_entity_poly.entity_id
_entity_poly.type
_entity_poly.pdbx_seq_one_letter_code
_entity_poly.pdbx_strand_id
1 'polypeptide(L)'
;KCKTRFQQSFKGTVNVNININDINNEENRKKVHQIINDLCANSLTIYDNRNGLFGQCNELIVFETSQLPESIKYISFSLSDSKLIMSNKHIECVEMHGQRSSLELQSINNLKQLKLQGINEIKINEKNEEQGITTTNKRRYWKEIQENIYTFQNLELLRLDYCSNLNISLISNKLKSIEVINCRECKINIKSDCIERLKLERNKQTQIKLSTNKSNNICIRECENFKFEIESNNEQNIEILEGKQINVKSKCPINKLIVSQSKQVNITGNERCNTMKVIESTINEIDVKPKRIIFKSIEEYIKVPLKEAEEICIVSMKDYIFEELFDKCKKLYIDECENCQFIINKNQIKEMKIIKCKNTEITGKLDNIEEIITIDNEECNIPETKKVIKEDTEIIEMDNTNKDIEIETDKTHIIIRNIHDCNIKIRSNINSD
;
A
#
# COMPACT_ATOMS: atom_id res chain seq x y z
N LYS A 1 19.53 -10.57 22.01
CA LYS A 1 20.74 -10.71 21.15
C LYS A 1 20.35 -10.37 19.70
N CYS A 2 20.33 -9.08 19.34
CA CYS A 2 20.07 -8.65 17.96
C CYS A 2 21.35 -8.82 17.14
N LYS A 3 21.36 -9.75 16.19
CA LYS A 3 22.34 -9.74 15.10
C LYS A 3 21.91 -8.64 14.13
N THR A 4 22.69 -7.57 14.06
CA THR A 4 22.67 -6.61 12.95
C THR A 4 22.89 -7.38 11.65
N ARG A 5 21.84 -7.56 10.86
CA ARG A 5 21.96 -8.04 9.47
C ARG A 5 22.55 -6.88 8.65
N PHE A 6 23.88 -6.78 8.60
CA PHE A 6 24.53 -6.03 7.54
C PHE A 6 24.18 -6.71 6.21
N GLN A 7 23.41 -6.04 5.36
CA GLN A 7 23.15 -6.51 4.00
C GLN A 7 24.47 -6.57 3.22
N GLN A 8 24.58 -7.57 2.36
CA GLN A 8 25.75 -7.79 1.48
C GLN A 8 26.11 -6.54 0.70
N SER A 9 27.41 -6.26 0.59
CA SER A 9 27.98 -5.25 -0.30
C SER A 9 27.50 -5.46 -1.74
N PHE A 10 27.18 -4.38 -2.45
CA PHE A 10 26.89 -4.42 -3.89
C PHE A 10 28.02 -5.15 -4.64
N LYS A 11 27.69 -6.00 -5.63
CA LYS A 11 28.72 -6.69 -6.45
C LYS A 11 29.63 -5.65 -7.11
N GLY A 12 30.94 -5.72 -6.86
CA GLY A 12 31.94 -4.80 -7.43
C GLY A 12 32.25 -3.55 -6.59
N THR A 13 31.81 -3.49 -5.33
CA THR A 13 32.22 -2.40 -4.41
C THR A 13 33.46 -2.76 -3.61
N VAL A 14 34.41 -1.82 -3.56
CA VAL A 14 35.50 -1.83 -2.57
C VAL A 14 35.10 -0.88 -1.45
N ASN A 15 34.81 -1.45 -0.28
CA ASN A 15 34.24 -0.72 0.86
C ASN A 15 35.29 -0.48 1.95
N VAL A 16 35.35 0.75 2.45
CA VAL A 16 36.15 1.13 3.61
C VAL A 16 35.22 1.34 4.80
N ASN A 17 35.58 0.77 5.95
CA ASN A 17 34.86 0.97 7.20
C ASN A 17 35.65 1.93 8.07
N ILE A 18 35.05 3.04 8.49
CA ILE A 18 35.70 4.03 9.35
C ILE A 18 34.88 4.30 10.60
N ASN A 19 35.56 4.51 11.72
CA ASN A 19 34.92 5.04 12.90
C ASN A 19 34.70 6.54 12.71
N ILE A 20 33.60 7.09 13.23
CA ILE A 20 33.35 8.54 13.18
C ILE A 20 34.49 9.37 13.82
N ASN A 21 35.19 8.82 14.81
CA ASN A 21 36.34 9.48 15.42
C ASN A 21 37.56 9.56 14.48
N ASP A 22 37.63 8.72 13.45
CA ASP A 22 38.72 8.74 12.46
C ASP A 22 38.58 9.91 11.45
N ILE A 23 37.52 10.70 11.57
CA ILE A 23 37.22 11.84 10.68
C ILE A 23 36.91 13.12 11.45
N ASN A 24 37.17 13.13 12.77
CA ASN A 24 36.88 14.25 13.65
C ASN A 24 37.85 15.44 13.52
N ASN A 25 39.03 15.25 12.91
CA ASN A 25 40.01 16.31 12.67
C ASN A 25 40.60 16.23 11.25
N GLU A 26 41.29 17.28 10.82
CA GLU A 26 41.82 17.39 9.45
C GLU A 26 42.90 16.35 9.12
N GLU A 27 43.78 16.03 10.07
CA GLU A 27 44.88 15.09 9.84
C GLU A 27 44.35 13.66 9.66
N ASN A 28 43.40 13.24 10.48
CA ASN A 28 42.77 11.93 10.37
C ASN A 28 41.94 11.81 9.09
N ARG A 29 41.23 12.88 8.68
CA ARG A 29 40.54 12.94 7.38
C ARG A 29 41.51 12.73 6.20
N LYS A 30 42.70 13.34 6.22
CA LYS A 30 43.74 13.13 5.19
C LYS A 30 44.19 11.66 5.13
N LYS A 31 44.37 11.01 6.28
CA LYS A 31 44.71 9.57 6.36
C LYS A 31 43.59 8.71 5.76
N VAL A 32 42.33 8.99 6.08
CA VAL A 32 41.17 8.29 5.52
C VAL A 32 41.08 8.48 4.00
N HIS A 33 41.33 9.69 3.49
CA HIS A 33 41.34 9.92 2.04
C HIS A 33 42.44 9.15 1.33
N GLN A 34 43.63 9.07 1.94
CA GLN A 34 44.73 8.28 1.39
C GLN A 34 44.36 6.80 1.33
N ILE A 35 43.76 6.24 2.39
CA ILE A 35 43.26 4.86 2.41
C ILE A 35 42.21 4.64 1.31
N ILE A 36 41.25 5.56 1.15
CA ILE A 36 40.23 5.47 0.11
C ILE A 36 40.87 5.43 -1.29
N ASN A 37 41.85 6.30 -1.54
CA ASN A 37 42.53 6.38 -2.82
C ASN A 37 43.40 5.15 -3.10
N ASP A 38 44.20 4.71 -2.13
CA ASP A 38 45.09 3.56 -2.26
C ASP A 38 44.33 2.26 -2.51
N LEU A 39 43.14 2.12 -1.91
CA LEU A 39 42.26 0.97 -2.10
C LEU A 39 41.34 1.10 -3.32
N CYS A 40 41.37 2.24 -4.03
CA CYS A 40 40.40 2.55 -5.08
C CYS A 40 38.94 2.35 -4.60
N ALA A 41 38.67 2.74 -3.35
CA ALA A 41 37.38 2.50 -2.72
C ALA A 41 36.29 3.36 -3.36
N ASN A 42 35.12 2.75 -3.54
CA ASN A 42 33.92 3.40 -4.07
C ASN A 42 32.75 3.38 -3.08
N SER A 43 32.94 2.74 -1.91
CA SER A 43 31.96 2.64 -0.85
C SER A 43 32.60 2.99 0.50
N LEU A 44 31.84 3.68 1.34
CA LEU A 44 32.27 4.07 2.68
C LEU A 44 31.18 3.72 3.70
N THR A 45 31.54 3.01 4.76
CA THR A 45 30.66 2.75 5.91
C THR A 45 31.21 3.48 7.12
N ILE A 46 30.39 4.35 7.70
CA ILE A 46 30.72 5.15 8.88
C ILE A 46 29.90 4.63 10.05
N TYR A 47 30.58 4.24 11.12
CA TYR A 47 29.94 3.71 12.32
C TYR A 47 30.49 4.40 13.57
N ASP A 48 29.70 4.34 14.63
CA ASP A 48 30.11 4.78 15.96
C ASP A 48 30.28 3.57 16.88
N ASN A 49 31.42 3.51 17.57
CA ASN A 49 31.77 2.46 18.53
C ASN A 49 31.43 2.84 19.97
N ARG A 50 30.75 3.97 20.20
CA ARG A 50 30.21 4.35 21.52
C ARG A 50 29.04 3.43 21.91
N ASN A 51 29.33 2.14 22.02
CA ASN A 51 28.49 1.14 22.65
C ASN A 51 28.44 1.46 24.15
N GLY A 52 27.32 1.97 24.67
CA GLY A 52 26.99 1.80 26.09
C GLY A 52 26.76 3.04 26.95
N LEU A 53 26.70 4.27 26.40
CA LEU A 53 26.26 5.44 27.16
C LEU A 53 24.95 5.97 26.59
N PHE A 54 23.87 5.22 26.81
CA PHE A 54 22.52 5.79 26.75
C PHE A 54 22.45 6.93 27.80
N GLY A 55 22.67 8.17 27.37
CA GLY A 55 22.36 9.36 28.18
C GLY A 55 23.39 10.49 28.23
N GLN A 56 24.58 10.42 27.59
CA GLN A 56 25.59 11.48 27.76
C GLN A 56 26.42 11.83 26.50
N CYS A 57 25.77 12.02 25.36
CA CYS A 57 26.39 12.78 24.26
C CYS A 57 25.46 13.94 23.89
N ASN A 58 25.75 15.10 24.48
CA ASN A 58 25.02 16.36 24.24
C ASN A 58 25.47 17.06 22.95
N GLU A 59 26.47 16.53 22.24
CA GLU A 59 26.97 17.12 20.99
C GLU A 59 26.52 16.30 19.80
N LEU A 60 25.66 16.94 19.00
CA LEU A 60 25.11 16.41 17.77
C LEU A 60 26.25 16.25 16.76
N ILE A 61 26.58 15.02 16.37
CA ILE A 61 27.65 14.77 15.39
C ILE A 61 27.20 15.29 14.04
N VAL A 62 27.87 16.32 13.52
CA VAL A 62 27.65 16.83 12.16
C VAL A 62 28.71 16.24 11.23
N PHE A 63 28.28 15.52 10.20
CA PHE A 63 29.17 15.02 9.15
C PHE A 63 28.83 15.66 7.81
N GLU A 64 29.82 16.23 7.12
CA GLU A 64 29.67 16.85 5.80
C GLU A 64 30.33 16.00 4.71
N THR A 65 29.55 15.56 3.71
CA THR A 65 30.08 14.73 2.62
C THR A 65 30.89 15.51 1.58
N SER A 66 30.86 16.85 1.61
CA SER A 66 31.64 17.74 0.70
C SER A 66 33.13 17.38 0.66
N GLN A 67 33.62 16.76 1.72
CA GLN A 67 35.02 16.45 1.91
C GLN A 67 35.41 15.09 1.33
N LEU A 68 34.46 14.22 0.97
CA LEU A 68 34.76 12.87 0.49
C LEU A 68 35.30 12.87 -0.96
N PRO A 69 36.23 11.95 -1.30
CA PRO A 69 36.71 11.78 -2.68
C PRO A 69 35.59 11.47 -3.67
N GLU A 70 35.76 11.91 -4.92
CA GLU A 70 34.77 11.67 -6.00
C GLU A 70 34.57 10.19 -6.35
N SER A 71 35.52 9.33 -5.99
CA SER A 71 35.42 7.88 -6.18
C SER A 71 34.30 7.26 -5.34
N ILE A 72 33.92 7.90 -4.22
CA ILE A 72 32.89 7.40 -3.31
C ILE A 72 31.50 7.66 -3.88
N LYS A 73 30.83 6.57 -4.25
CA LYS A 73 29.47 6.56 -4.79
C LYS A 73 28.42 6.03 -3.81
N TYR A 74 28.86 5.22 -2.85
CA TYR A 74 27.98 4.53 -1.89
C TYR A 74 28.40 4.92 -0.48
N ILE A 75 27.44 5.36 0.34
CA ILE A 75 27.71 5.67 1.73
C ILE A 75 26.68 5.01 2.64
N SER A 76 27.16 4.32 3.65
CA SER A 76 26.35 3.78 4.75
C SER A 76 26.73 4.45 6.07
N PHE A 77 25.74 4.88 6.84
CA PHE A 77 25.91 5.46 8.17
C PHE A 77 25.18 4.61 9.21
N SER A 78 25.85 4.32 10.31
CA SER A 78 25.28 3.67 11.49
C SER A 78 25.56 4.53 12.72
N LEU A 79 24.82 5.64 12.84
CA LEU A 79 25.05 6.70 13.83
C LEU A 79 23.72 7.14 14.45
N SER A 80 23.59 7.05 15.78
CA SER A 80 22.44 7.62 16.51
C SER A 80 22.75 9.04 16.96
N ASP A 81 21.71 9.86 17.14
CA ASP A 81 21.83 11.25 17.63
C ASP A 81 22.82 12.10 16.78
N SER A 82 22.72 11.99 15.45
CA SER A 82 23.65 12.63 14.50
C SER A 82 22.92 13.42 13.41
N LYS A 83 23.60 14.40 12.81
CA LYS A 83 23.16 15.13 11.63
C LYS A 83 24.11 14.86 10.47
N LEU A 84 23.59 14.28 9.42
CA LEU A 84 24.32 14.11 8.17
C LEU A 84 23.99 15.26 7.23
N ILE A 85 24.98 16.03 6.80
CA ILE A 85 24.85 17.05 5.75
C ILE A 85 25.51 16.50 4.49
N MET A 86 24.69 16.23 3.49
CA MET A 86 25.15 15.70 2.22
C MET A 86 25.15 16.78 1.16
N SER A 87 26.32 17.08 0.63
CA SER A 87 26.49 18.09 -0.43
C SER A 87 27.36 17.60 -1.60
N ASN A 88 27.72 16.32 -1.61
CA ASN A 88 28.57 15.74 -2.64
C ASN A 88 27.71 15.19 -3.79
N LYS A 89 27.93 15.73 -4.99
CA LYS A 89 27.16 15.44 -6.20
C LYS A 89 27.42 14.04 -6.77
N HIS A 90 28.52 13.39 -6.41
CA HIS A 90 28.92 12.08 -6.97
C HIS A 90 28.27 10.89 -6.28
N ILE A 91 27.67 11.10 -5.11
CA ILE A 91 27.01 10.04 -4.34
C ILE A 91 25.77 9.56 -5.09
N GLU A 92 25.73 8.26 -5.35
CA GLU A 92 24.63 7.56 -6.01
C GLU A 92 23.73 6.83 -5.01
N CYS A 93 24.24 6.41 -3.86
CA CYS A 93 23.49 5.61 -2.90
C CYS A 93 23.80 6.01 -1.45
N VAL A 94 22.73 6.17 -0.67
CA VAL A 94 22.83 6.54 0.74
C VAL A 94 21.94 5.65 1.57
N GLU A 95 22.57 5.05 2.57
CA GLU A 95 21.92 4.23 3.57
C GLU A 95 22.25 4.79 4.95
N MET A 96 21.23 5.16 5.72
CA MET A 96 21.42 5.77 7.03
C MET A 96 20.58 5.04 8.06
N HIS A 97 21.25 4.43 9.04
CA HIS A 97 20.66 3.78 10.19
C HIS A 97 21.03 4.58 11.43
N GLY A 98 20.05 5.25 12.03
CA GLY A 98 20.34 6.12 13.16
C GLY A 98 19.09 6.52 13.90
N GLN A 99 19.01 6.19 15.20
CA GLN A 99 17.90 6.66 16.01
C GLN A 99 18.06 8.15 16.31
N ARG A 100 16.97 8.91 16.17
CA ARG A 100 16.92 10.36 16.45
C ARG A 100 17.93 11.19 15.64
N SER A 101 18.35 10.67 14.49
CA SER A 101 19.26 11.35 13.60
C SER A 101 18.51 12.21 12.57
N SER A 102 19.20 13.20 12.01
CA SER A 102 18.69 14.09 10.97
C SER A 102 19.55 14.04 9.70
N LEU A 103 18.92 14.29 8.57
CA LEU A 103 19.55 14.29 7.27
C LEU A 103 19.28 15.61 6.54
N GLU A 104 20.33 16.27 6.10
CA GLU A 104 20.25 17.45 5.25
C GLU A 104 20.82 17.13 3.87
N LEU A 105 19.97 17.21 2.83
CA LEU A 105 20.34 16.97 1.44
C LEU A 105 20.53 18.31 0.72
N GLN A 106 21.74 18.58 0.25
CA GLN A 106 22.11 19.80 -0.47
C GLN A 106 22.64 19.44 -1.87
N SER A 107 21.97 19.89 -2.94
CA SER A 107 22.47 19.77 -4.32
C SER A 107 22.90 18.34 -4.76
N ILE A 108 22.09 17.31 -4.51
CA ILE A 108 22.44 15.91 -4.80
C ILE A 108 21.79 15.43 -6.11
N ASN A 109 22.50 15.63 -7.22
CA ASN A 109 21.92 15.38 -8.55
C ASN A 109 22.00 13.90 -8.97
N ASN A 110 22.98 13.12 -8.48
CA ASN A 110 23.20 11.74 -8.92
C ASN A 110 22.60 10.67 -8.01
N LEU A 111 21.87 11.07 -6.95
CA LEU A 111 21.29 10.12 -6.00
C LEU A 111 20.29 9.20 -6.71
N LYS A 112 20.59 7.91 -6.72
CA LYS A 112 19.74 6.82 -7.23
C LYS A 112 18.99 6.11 -6.14
N GLN A 113 19.56 5.98 -4.94
CA GLN A 113 18.93 5.27 -3.83
C GLN A 113 19.05 6.04 -2.52
N LEU A 114 17.93 6.19 -1.81
CA LEU A 114 17.87 6.76 -0.48
C LEU A 114 17.16 5.78 0.46
N LYS A 115 17.91 5.22 1.40
CA LYS A 115 17.42 4.27 2.41
C LYS A 115 17.64 4.84 3.80
N LEU A 116 16.57 5.16 4.49
CA LEU A 116 16.61 5.79 5.82
C LEU A 116 15.95 4.88 6.84
N GLN A 117 16.63 4.70 7.97
CA GLN A 117 16.12 3.96 9.11
C GLN A 117 16.29 4.75 10.42
N GLY A 118 15.19 5.00 11.12
CA GLY A 118 15.20 5.67 12.44
C GLY A 118 15.34 7.20 12.39
N ILE A 119 15.27 7.81 11.21
CA ILE A 119 15.48 9.24 10.98
C ILE A 119 14.26 10.05 11.42
N ASN A 120 14.52 11.15 12.13
CA ASN A 120 13.47 12.01 12.72
C ASN A 120 13.31 13.36 12.02
N GLU A 121 14.29 13.77 11.22
CA GLU A 121 14.23 15.02 10.50
C GLU A 121 14.95 14.87 9.16
N ILE A 122 14.31 15.33 8.09
CA ILE A 122 14.94 15.47 6.79
C ILE A 122 14.74 16.89 6.29
N LYS A 123 15.84 17.55 5.94
CA LYS A 123 15.86 18.85 5.32
C LYS A 123 16.41 18.69 3.91
N ILE A 124 15.70 19.21 2.92
CA ILE A 124 16.16 19.20 1.54
C ILE A 124 16.32 20.65 1.12
N ASN A 125 17.50 21.01 0.66
CA ASN A 125 17.81 22.35 0.17
C ASN A 125 18.28 22.22 -1.28
N GLU A 126 17.43 22.63 -2.21
CA GLU A 126 17.92 23.00 -3.54
C GLU A 126 18.60 24.36 -3.39
N LYS A 127 19.91 24.43 -3.67
CA LYS A 127 20.51 25.73 -4.01
C LYS A 127 19.83 26.16 -5.31
N ASN A 128 18.78 26.96 -5.20
CA ASN A 128 18.38 27.82 -6.29
C ASN A 128 19.61 28.68 -6.57
N GLU A 129 20.36 28.36 -7.62
CA GLU A 129 21.17 29.38 -8.26
C GLU A 129 20.16 30.45 -8.69
N GLU A 130 20.04 31.49 -7.89
CA GLU A 130 19.47 32.74 -8.35
C GLU A 130 20.36 33.21 -9.50
N GLN A 131 20.08 32.73 -10.72
CA GLN A 131 20.43 33.49 -11.90
C GLN A 131 19.66 34.79 -11.76
N GLY A 132 20.36 35.81 -11.25
CA GLY A 132 19.86 37.17 -11.14
C GLY A 132 19.43 37.62 -12.52
N ILE A 133 18.13 37.48 -12.81
CA ILE A 133 17.52 38.22 -13.89
C ILE A 133 17.51 39.67 -13.41
N THR A 134 18.55 40.42 -13.76
CA THR A 134 18.51 41.88 -13.74
C THR A 134 17.50 42.34 -14.78
N THR A 135 16.22 42.22 -14.47
CA THR A 135 15.17 42.96 -15.16
C THR A 135 14.79 44.14 -14.27
N THR A 136 15.09 45.32 -14.79
CA THR A 136 14.68 46.62 -14.29
C THR A 136 13.15 46.75 -14.33
N ASN A 137 12.44 46.09 -13.43
CA ASN A 137 11.04 46.42 -13.14
C ASN A 137 10.67 46.03 -11.71
N LYS A 138 10.55 47.05 -10.85
CA LYS A 138 10.05 46.94 -9.47
C LYS A 138 8.55 46.63 -9.47
N ARG A 139 8.17 45.37 -9.68
CA ARG A 139 6.85 44.86 -9.27
C ARG A 139 7.04 43.54 -8.52
N ARG A 140 6.79 43.57 -7.21
CA ARG A 140 6.75 42.36 -6.36
C ARG A 140 5.41 41.67 -6.60
N TYR A 141 5.43 40.57 -7.36
CA TYR A 141 4.35 39.59 -7.30
C TYR A 141 4.52 38.80 -6.00
N TRP A 142 3.41 38.57 -5.29
CA TRP A 142 3.37 37.55 -4.24
C TRP A 142 3.73 36.22 -4.93
N LYS A 143 4.95 35.73 -4.74
CA LYS A 143 5.25 34.32 -4.98
C LYS A 143 4.31 33.56 -4.06
N GLU A 144 3.33 32.88 -4.63
CA GLU A 144 2.72 31.72 -3.99
C GLU A 144 3.86 30.91 -3.36
N ILE A 145 3.68 30.52 -2.10
CA ILE A 145 4.57 29.58 -1.45
C ILE A 145 4.45 28.30 -2.27
N GLN A 146 5.26 28.18 -3.34
CA GLN A 146 5.48 26.92 -4.01
C GLN A 146 6.02 26.02 -2.90
N GLU A 147 5.23 25.02 -2.50
CA GLU A 147 5.74 23.90 -1.74
C GLU A 147 7.09 23.55 -2.37
N ASN A 148 8.17 23.57 -1.59
CA ASN A 148 9.52 23.33 -2.12
C ASN A 148 9.53 21.93 -2.74
N ILE A 149 9.29 21.86 -4.04
CA ILE A 149 9.25 20.64 -4.81
C ILE A 149 10.71 20.27 -5.05
N TYR A 150 11.18 19.22 -4.39
CA TYR A 150 12.54 18.74 -4.58
C TYR A 150 12.58 17.77 -5.76
N THR A 151 13.45 18.03 -6.73
CA THR A 151 13.56 17.27 -7.97
C THR A 151 14.72 16.28 -7.87
N PHE A 152 14.45 15.06 -7.41
CA PHE A 152 15.44 13.98 -7.44
C PHE A 152 15.43 13.29 -8.80
N GLN A 153 16.06 13.92 -9.81
CA GLN A 153 16.03 13.47 -11.21
C GLN A 153 16.50 12.03 -11.43
N ASN A 154 17.41 11.53 -10.58
CA ASN A 154 17.99 10.20 -10.74
C ASN A 154 17.50 9.17 -9.73
N LEU A 155 16.62 9.54 -8.79
CA LEU A 155 16.22 8.64 -7.71
C LEU A 155 15.33 7.52 -8.24
N GLU A 156 15.79 6.28 -8.04
CA GLU A 156 15.13 5.04 -8.44
C GLU A 156 14.46 4.32 -7.26
N LEU A 157 14.99 4.49 -6.03
CA LEU A 157 14.50 3.86 -4.81
C LEU A 157 14.44 4.85 -3.64
N LEU A 158 13.26 4.98 -3.03
CA LEU A 158 13.08 5.59 -1.72
C LEU A 158 12.62 4.53 -0.72
N ARG A 159 13.38 4.34 0.36
CA ARG A 159 12.99 3.47 1.47
C ARG A 159 13.08 4.22 2.80
N LEU A 160 11.99 4.21 3.54
CA LEU A 160 11.88 4.78 4.89
C LEU A 160 11.43 3.67 5.84
N ASP A 161 12.19 3.44 6.90
CA ASP A 161 11.96 2.35 7.86
C ASP A 161 12.06 2.90 9.30
N TYR A 162 11.02 2.79 10.11
CA TYR A 162 11.01 3.36 11.48
C TYR A 162 11.33 4.87 11.55
N CYS A 163 11.07 5.63 10.49
CA CYS A 163 11.28 7.07 10.50
C CYS A 163 10.13 7.81 11.18
N SER A 164 10.39 9.00 11.72
CA SER A 164 9.34 9.83 12.30
C SER A 164 9.43 11.28 11.86
N ASN A 165 8.32 12.03 11.92
CA ASN A 165 8.27 13.48 11.71
C ASN A 165 8.84 13.96 10.36
N LEU A 166 8.83 13.11 9.33
CA LEU A 166 9.38 13.47 8.03
C LEU A 166 8.36 14.22 7.19
N ASN A 167 8.80 15.30 6.52
CA ASN A 167 8.06 15.98 5.47
C ASN A 167 8.87 15.92 4.17
N ILE A 168 8.45 15.07 3.24
CA ILE A 168 9.15 14.81 1.98
C ILE A 168 8.22 15.16 0.84
N SER A 169 8.65 16.01 -0.07
CA SER A 169 7.99 16.26 -1.35
C SER A 169 8.98 16.02 -2.48
N LEU A 170 8.67 15.12 -3.41
CA LEU A 170 9.59 14.81 -4.50
C LEU A 170 8.90 14.63 -5.86
N ILE A 171 9.61 15.05 -6.90
CA ILE A 171 9.35 14.69 -8.29
C ILE A 171 10.53 13.89 -8.81
N SER A 172 10.25 12.71 -9.37
CA SER A 172 11.26 11.89 -10.04
C SER A 172 10.66 11.19 -11.26
N ASN A 173 11.38 11.23 -12.38
CA ASN A 173 11.05 10.50 -13.60
C ASN A 173 11.76 9.14 -13.68
N LYS A 174 12.42 8.69 -12.60
CA LYS A 174 13.10 7.39 -12.54
C LYS A 174 12.72 6.55 -11.32
N LEU A 175 11.87 7.07 -10.42
CA LEU A 175 11.51 6.41 -9.18
C LEU A 175 10.68 5.15 -9.49
N LYS A 176 11.28 3.99 -9.29
CA LYS A 176 10.67 2.68 -9.53
C LYS A 176 10.08 2.08 -8.26
N SER A 177 10.67 2.37 -7.09
CA SER A 177 10.30 1.70 -5.84
C SER A 177 10.19 2.67 -4.68
N ILE A 178 9.08 2.58 -3.95
CA ILE A 178 8.81 3.34 -2.73
C ILE A 178 8.42 2.36 -1.63
N GLU A 179 9.16 2.38 -0.53
CA GLU A 179 8.89 1.58 0.66
C GLU A 179 8.78 2.51 1.87
N VAL A 180 7.61 2.54 2.51
CA VAL A 180 7.37 3.30 3.75
C VAL A 180 6.85 2.33 4.79
N ILE A 181 7.70 1.99 5.75
CA ILE A 181 7.51 0.88 6.69
C ILE A 181 7.70 1.39 8.13
N ASN A 182 6.77 1.07 9.03
CA ASN A 182 6.84 1.45 10.45
C ASN A 182 7.07 2.95 10.70
N CYS A 183 6.66 3.83 9.78
CA CYS A 183 6.89 5.26 9.94
C CYS A 183 5.77 5.93 10.76
N ARG A 184 6.11 7.04 11.44
CA ARG A 184 5.16 7.76 12.29
C ARG A 184 5.16 9.26 12.02
N GLU A 185 3.98 9.89 12.01
CA GLU A 185 3.86 11.36 11.91
C GLU A 185 4.52 11.92 10.62
N CYS A 186 4.52 11.14 9.53
CA CYS A 186 5.15 11.53 8.27
C CYS A 186 4.14 12.13 7.27
N LYS A 187 4.61 13.06 6.43
CA LYS A 187 3.91 13.59 5.25
C LYS A 187 4.78 13.40 4.03
N ILE A 188 4.33 12.59 3.07
CA ILE A 188 5.12 12.20 1.91
C ILE A 188 4.33 12.49 0.63
N ASN A 189 4.82 13.40 -0.20
CA ASN A 189 4.23 13.77 -1.48
C ASN A 189 5.16 13.31 -2.61
N ILE A 190 4.65 12.50 -3.53
CA ILE A 190 5.44 11.91 -4.61
C ILE A 190 4.72 12.12 -5.94
N LYS A 191 5.45 12.61 -6.94
CA LYS A 191 5.02 12.58 -8.34
C LYS A 191 6.01 11.79 -9.18
N SER A 192 5.56 10.67 -9.76
CA SER A 192 6.36 9.84 -10.64
C SER A 192 5.52 8.89 -11.48
N ASP A 193 5.81 8.82 -12.78
CA ASP A 193 5.15 7.90 -13.72
C ASP A 193 5.92 6.58 -13.91
N CYS A 194 6.98 6.34 -13.12
CA CYS A 194 7.83 5.16 -13.27
C CYS A 194 7.64 4.09 -12.18
N ILE A 195 6.81 4.36 -11.18
CA ILE A 195 6.64 3.49 -10.01
C ILE A 195 6.16 2.11 -10.45
N GLU A 196 6.90 1.09 -10.02
CA GLU A 196 6.63 -0.33 -10.24
C GLU A 196 6.26 -1.02 -8.93
N ARG A 197 6.78 -0.50 -7.80
CA ARG A 197 6.61 -1.08 -6.47
C ARG A 197 6.28 0.02 -5.48
N LEU A 198 5.16 -0.13 -4.79
CA LEU A 198 4.74 0.73 -3.69
C LEU A 198 4.38 -0.15 -2.49
N LYS A 199 5.12 0.01 -1.39
CA LYS A 199 4.91 -0.76 -0.16
C LYS A 199 4.64 0.18 1.01
N LEU A 200 3.43 0.10 1.58
CA LEU A 200 2.97 0.93 2.69
C LEU A 200 2.54 0.02 3.84
N GLU A 201 3.38 -0.12 4.87
CA GLU A 201 3.18 -1.12 5.92
C GLU A 201 3.42 -0.54 7.32
N ARG A 202 2.50 -0.81 8.27
CA ARG A 202 2.65 -0.46 9.70
C ARG A 202 2.86 1.03 9.99
N ASN A 203 2.38 1.91 9.11
CA ASN A 203 2.55 3.35 9.28
C ASN A 203 1.48 3.92 10.22
N LYS A 204 1.88 4.86 11.08
CA LYS A 204 1.00 5.50 12.06
C LYS A 204 0.93 7.01 11.85
N GLN A 205 -0.25 7.60 11.94
CA GLN A 205 -0.44 9.06 11.84
C GLN A 205 0.26 9.66 10.61
N THR A 206 0.24 8.93 9.49
CA THR A 206 1.04 9.24 8.30
C THR A 206 0.13 9.59 7.13
N GLN A 207 0.55 10.56 6.32
CA GLN A 207 -0.10 10.98 5.10
C GLN A 207 0.82 10.76 3.90
N ILE A 208 0.29 10.11 2.87
CA ILE A 208 0.97 9.93 1.59
C ILE A 208 0.10 10.45 0.45
N LYS A 209 0.67 11.30 -0.40
CA LYS A 209 0.08 11.73 -1.67
C LYS A 209 0.90 11.20 -2.83
N LEU A 210 0.24 10.56 -3.78
CA LEU A 210 0.86 10.00 -4.96
C LEU A 210 0.19 10.52 -6.23
N SER A 211 0.98 11.12 -7.11
CA SER A 211 0.59 11.45 -8.47
C SER A 211 1.36 10.57 -9.45
N THR A 212 0.64 9.75 -10.22
CA THR A 212 1.24 8.82 -11.18
C THR A 212 0.27 8.49 -12.30
N ASN A 213 0.74 8.39 -13.53
CA ASN A 213 -0.01 7.86 -14.66
C ASN A 213 0.25 6.38 -14.90
N LYS A 214 1.06 5.70 -14.08
CA LYS A 214 1.25 4.26 -14.21
C LYS A 214 0.17 3.52 -13.42
N SER A 215 -0.36 2.43 -13.96
CA SER A 215 -1.23 1.53 -13.20
C SER A 215 -0.40 0.80 -12.13
N ASN A 216 -0.86 0.88 -10.89
CA ASN A 216 -0.16 0.33 -9.74
C ASN A 216 -1.08 -0.59 -8.92
N ASN A 217 -0.43 -1.55 -8.24
CA ASN A 217 -1.03 -2.30 -7.14
C ASN A 217 -0.59 -1.65 -5.84
N ILE A 218 -1.53 -1.07 -5.12
CA ILE A 218 -1.30 -0.28 -3.91
C ILE A 218 -1.78 -1.11 -2.74
N CYS A 219 -0.84 -1.55 -1.90
CA CYS A 219 -1.15 -2.29 -0.69
C CYS A 219 -0.86 -1.42 0.54
N ILE A 220 -1.91 -1.16 1.34
CA ILE A 220 -1.86 -0.49 2.64
C ILE A 220 -2.11 -1.57 3.69
N ARG A 221 -1.06 -1.94 4.44
CA ARG A 221 -1.12 -3.04 5.40
C ARG A 221 -0.85 -2.56 6.82
N GLU A 222 -1.65 -3.00 7.78
CA GLU A 222 -1.44 -2.80 9.23
C GLU A 222 -1.24 -1.32 9.63
N CYS A 223 -1.81 -0.37 8.86
CA CYS A 223 -1.64 1.06 9.10
C CYS A 223 -2.69 1.60 10.09
N GLU A 224 -2.34 2.66 10.84
CA GLU A 224 -3.22 3.29 11.82
C GLU A 224 -3.25 4.82 11.64
N ASN A 225 -4.43 5.44 11.63
CA ASN A 225 -4.56 6.89 11.41
C ASN A 225 -3.85 7.33 10.11
N PHE A 226 -4.13 6.62 9.02
CA PHE A 226 -3.40 6.76 7.76
C PHE A 226 -4.24 7.48 6.70
N LYS A 227 -3.61 8.41 5.98
CA LYS A 227 -4.24 9.15 4.88
C LYS A 227 -3.51 8.88 3.58
N PHE A 228 -4.22 8.41 2.57
CA PHE A 228 -3.68 8.18 1.24
C PHE A 228 -4.45 9.01 0.20
N GLU A 229 -3.77 9.86 -0.55
CA GLU A 229 -4.35 10.56 -1.69
C GLU A 229 -3.66 10.07 -2.97
N ILE A 230 -4.44 9.67 -3.98
CA ILE A 230 -3.91 9.28 -5.27
C ILE A 230 -4.58 10.06 -6.41
N GLU A 231 -3.76 10.53 -7.34
CA GLU A 231 -4.18 11.20 -8.57
C GLU A 231 -3.56 10.49 -9.77
N SER A 232 -4.42 10.00 -10.68
CA SER A 232 -4.02 9.25 -11.86
C SER A 232 -5.07 9.32 -12.95
N ASN A 233 -4.63 9.34 -14.22
CA ASN A 233 -5.54 9.12 -15.35
C ASN A 233 -5.84 7.64 -15.61
N ASN A 234 -5.04 6.74 -15.04
CA ASN A 234 -5.14 5.30 -15.27
C ASN A 234 -5.75 4.57 -14.09
N GLU A 235 -6.35 3.41 -14.37
CA GLU A 235 -6.94 2.56 -13.36
C GLU A 235 -5.91 2.04 -12.36
N GLN A 236 -6.30 2.05 -11.09
CA GLN A 236 -5.48 1.60 -9.97
C GLN A 236 -6.12 0.40 -9.25
N ASN A 237 -5.29 -0.44 -8.64
CA ASN A 237 -5.75 -1.47 -7.70
C ASN A 237 -5.34 -1.06 -6.28
N ILE A 238 -6.29 -1.04 -5.36
CA ILE A 238 -6.09 -0.61 -3.97
C ILE A 238 -6.52 -1.75 -3.05
N GLU A 239 -5.61 -2.18 -2.18
CA GLU A 239 -5.84 -3.19 -1.16
C GLU A 239 -5.51 -2.61 0.22
N ILE A 240 -6.48 -2.66 1.13
CA ILE A 240 -6.35 -2.24 2.53
C ILE A 240 -6.52 -3.49 3.39
N LEU A 241 -5.48 -3.84 4.13
CA LEU A 241 -5.41 -5.05 4.94
C LEU A 241 -5.07 -4.68 6.38
N GLU A 242 -5.88 -5.15 7.34
CA GLU A 242 -5.62 -4.94 8.78
C GLU A 242 -5.46 -3.45 9.16
N GLY A 243 -6.14 -2.55 8.44
CA GLY A 243 -6.02 -1.11 8.64
C GLY A 243 -6.99 -0.57 9.70
N LYS A 244 -6.58 0.48 10.42
CA LYS A 244 -7.43 1.18 11.40
C LYS A 244 -7.45 2.67 11.12
N GLN A 245 -8.64 3.27 11.00
CA GLN A 245 -8.80 4.71 10.73
C GLN A 245 -8.08 5.12 9.44
N ILE A 246 -8.41 4.43 8.36
CA ILE A 246 -7.80 4.64 7.04
C ILE A 246 -8.68 5.58 6.23
N ASN A 247 -8.09 6.64 5.67
CA ASN A 247 -8.79 7.55 4.75
C ASN A 247 -8.09 7.53 3.40
N VAL A 248 -8.79 7.06 2.36
CA VAL A 248 -8.33 7.09 0.99
C VAL A 248 -9.11 8.15 0.22
N LYS A 249 -8.40 9.05 -0.46
CA LYS A 249 -8.97 9.97 -1.44
C LYS A 249 -8.42 9.62 -2.80
N SER A 250 -9.28 9.12 -3.66
CA SER A 250 -8.94 8.71 -5.02
C SER A 250 -9.49 9.72 -6.02
N LYS A 251 -8.62 10.27 -6.85
CA LYS A 251 -8.98 11.03 -8.04
C LYS A 251 -8.60 10.24 -9.29
N CYS A 252 -9.00 8.97 -9.33
CA CYS A 252 -8.74 8.08 -10.45
C CYS A 252 -9.76 6.94 -10.49
N PRO A 253 -10.04 6.37 -11.67
CA PRO A 253 -10.76 5.10 -11.78
C PRO A 253 -10.07 3.99 -10.97
N ILE A 254 -10.86 3.11 -10.34
CA ILE A 254 -10.34 1.97 -9.58
C ILE A 254 -10.73 0.68 -10.31
N ASN A 255 -9.76 -0.13 -10.70
CA ASN A 255 -10.08 -1.44 -11.24
C ASN A 255 -10.49 -2.41 -10.11
N LYS A 256 -9.70 -2.49 -9.04
CA LYS A 256 -9.97 -3.38 -7.92
C LYS A 256 -9.79 -2.66 -6.59
N LEU A 257 -10.80 -2.71 -5.74
CA LEU A 257 -10.74 -2.25 -4.35
C LEU A 257 -10.98 -3.44 -3.41
N ILE A 258 -10.02 -3.75 -2.55
CA ILE A 258 -10.18 -4.73 -1.47
C ILE A 258 -9.99 -4.04 -0.13
N VAL A 259 -10.92 -4.27 0.79
CA VAL A 259 -10.79 -3.92 2.19
C VAL A 259 -10.99 -5.19 3.02
N SER A 260 -9.99 -5.58 3.80
CA SER A 260 -10.02 -6.82 4.58
C SER A 260 -9.56 -6.57 6.01
N GLN A 261 -10.27 -7.15 6.98
CA GLN A 261 -9.91 -7.13 8.41
C GLN A 261 -9.62 -5.72 8.93
N SER A 262 -10.31 -4.72 8.41
CA SER A 262 -10.00 -3.30 8.62
C SER A 262 -11.13 -2.58 9.35
N LYS A 263 -10.80 -1.58 10.16
CA LYS A 263 -11.76 -0.84 10.99
C LYS A 263 -11.77 0.65 10.67
N GLN A 264 -12.97 1.23 10.59
CA GLN A 264 -13.19 2.66 10.36
C GLN A 264 -12.52 3.16 9.08
N VAL A 265 -12.79 2.49 7.96
CA VAL A 265 -12.25 2.87 6.64
C VAL A 265 -13.16 3.88 5.95
N ASN A 266 -12.58 4.94 5.38
CA ASN A 266 -13.25 5.90 4.51
C ASN A 266 -12.54 5.95 3.14
N ILE A 267 -13.31 5.88 2.05
CA ILE A 267 -12.83 6.01 0.68
C ILE A 267 -13.69 7.04 -0.06
N THR A 268 -13.07 8.10 -0.59
CA THR A 268 -13.74 9.17 -1.33
C THR A 268 -13.17 9.30 -2.75
N GLY A 269 -14.00 9.65 -3.72
CA GLY A 269 -13.56 9.88 -5.09
C GLY A 269 -14.68 10.03 -6.12
N ASN A 270 -15.84 9.43 -5.86
CA ASN A 270 -17.00 9.35 -6.77
C ASN A 270 -16.64 8.83 -8.19
N GLU A 271 -15.53 8.11 -8.29
CA GLU A 271 -15.03 7.52 -9.52
C GLU A 271 -15.58 6.11 -9.72
N ARG A 272 -15.52 5.62 -10.96
CA ARG A 272 -15.92 4.25 -11.29
C ARG A 272 -15.02 3.23 -10.60
N CYS A 273 -15.60 2.11 -10.16
CA CYS A 273 -14.88 0.96 -9.64
C CYS A 273 -15.31 -0.32 -10.38
N ASN A 274 -14.39 -1.12 -10.94
CA ASN A 274 -14.80 -2.34 -11.63
C ASN A 274 -15.21 -3.43 -10.62
N THR A 275 -14.40 -3.66 -9.59
CA THR A 275 -14.68 -4.64 -8.53
C THR A 275 -14.33 -4.10 -7.16
N MET A 276 -15.28 -4.19 -6.24
CA MET A 276 -15.09 -3.91 -4.82
C MET A 276 -15.33 -5.18 -4.00
N LYS A 277 -14.43 -5.47 -3.06
CA LYS A 277 -14.56 -6.55 -2.09
C LYS A 277 -14.30 -6.03 -0.68
N VAL A 278 -15.23 -6.28 0.24
CA VAL A 278 -15.08 -5.93 1.65
C VAL A 278 -15.24 -7.21 2.48
N ILE A 279 -14.30 -7.48 3.37
CA ILE A 279 -14.20 -8.72 4.15
C ILE A 279 -13.93 -8.37 5.60
N GLU A 280 -14.73 -8.86 6.56
CA GLU A 280 -14.42 -8.77 8.00
C GLU A 280 -14.03 -7.34 8.43
N SER A 281 -14.75 -6.33 7.93
CA SER A 281 -14.35 -4.93 8.06
C SER A 281 -15.49 -4.03 8.47
N THR A 282 -15.17 -2.93 9.15
CA THR A 282 -16.09 -1.82 9.42
C THR A 282 -15.76 -0.62 8.54
N ILE A 283 -16.78 -0.13 7.83
CA ILE A 283 -16.67 0.93 6.82
C ILE A 283 -17.48 2.13 7.29
N ASN A 284 -16.86 3.31 7.32
CA ASN A 284 -17.57 4.55 7.63
C ASN A 284 -18.30 5.06 6.39
N GLU A 285 -17.57 5.21 5.28
CA GLU A 285 -18.09 5.74 4.03
C GLU A 285 -17.23 5.23 2.87
N ILE A 286 -17.88 4.79 1.80
CA ILE A 286 -17.21 4.55 0.53
C ILE A 286 -18.04 5.25 -0.54
N ASP A 287 -17.50 6.33 -1.09
CA ASP A 287 -18.07 7.08 -2.20
C ASP A 287 -17.32 6.71 -3.48
N VAL A 288 -17.46 5.46 -3.92
CA VAL A 288 -17.07 5.01 -5.27
C VAL A 288 -18.22 4.24 -5.89
N LYS A 289 -18.23 4.12 -7.21
CA LYS A 289 -19.32 3.47 -7.97
C LYS A 289 -18.89 2.09 -8.49
N PRO A 290 -19.01 1.03 -7.69
CA PRO A 290 -18.62 -0.31 -8.10
C PRO A 290 -19.61 -0.95 -9.08
N LYS A 291 -19.09 -1.60 -10.12
CA LYS A 291 -19.86 -2.45 -11.04
C LYS A 291 -20.12 -3.83 -10.45
N ARG A 292 -19.12 -4.41 -9.78
CA ARG A 292 -19.21 -5.68 -9.05
C ARG A 292 -18.86 -5.50 -7.58
N ILE A 293 -19.65 -6.11 -6.69
CA ILE A 293 -19.48 -5.99 -5.24
C ILE A 293 -19.49 -7.35 -4.58
N ILE A 294 -18.58 -7.55 -3.63
CA ILE A 294 -18.53 -8.72 -2.77
C ILE A 294 -18.45 -8.24 -1.31
N PHE A 295 -19.47 -8.57 -0.53
CA PHE A 295 -19.46 -8.43 0.92
C PHE A 295 -19.28 -9.80 1.56
N LYS A 296 -18.33 -9.93 2.49
CA LYS A 296 -18.09 -11.15 3.23
C LYS A 296 -17.92 -10.86 4.72
N SER A 297 -18.75 -11.47 5.58
CA SER A 297 -18.60 -11.42 7.04
C SER A 297 -18.42 -10.00 7.59
N ILE A 298 -19.24 -9.05 7.13
CA ILE A 298 -19.15 -7.66 7.55
C ILE A 298 -19.68 -7.50 8.98
N GLU A 299 -18.96 -6.75 9.81
CA GLU A 299 -19.30 -6.57 11.24
C GLU A 299 -20.35 -5.46 11.48
N GLU A 300 -20.34 -4.38 10.69
CA GLU A 300 -21.19 -3.19 10.92
C GLU A 300 -21.72 -2.62 9.59
N TYR A 301 -22.87 -1.93 9.65
CA TYR A 301 -23.56 -1.37 8.49
C TYR A 301 -22.64 -0.55 7.57
N ILE A 302 -22.70 -0.83 6.27
CA ILE A 302 -21.86 -0.21 5.26
C ILE A 302 -22.66 0.83 4.48
N LYS A 303 -22.27 2.10 4.58
CA LYS A 303 -22.76 3.16 3.70
C LYS A 303 -21.97 3.17 2.38
N VAL A 304 -22.36 2.32 1.44
CA VAL A 304 -21.84 2.29 0.05
C VAL A 304 -22.99 2.54 -0.93
N PRO A 305 -22.82 3.36 -1.97
CA PRO A 305 -23.78 3.48 -3.06
C PRO A 305 -23.75 2.23 -3.95
N LEU A 306 -24.71 1.30 -3.75
CA LEU A 306 -24.82 0.07 -4.58
C LEU A 306 -25.70 0.24 -5.82
N LYS A 307 -26.30 1.41 -6.03
CA LYS A 307 -27.27 1.68 -7.12
C LYS A 307 -26.72 1.43 -8.53
N GLU A 308 -25.41 1.42 -8.70
CA GLU A 308 -24.74 1.18 -9.99
C GLU A 308 -24.22 -0.24 -10.17
N ALA A 309 -24.30 -1.08 -9.14
CA ALA A 309 -23.79 -2.44 -9.19
C ALA A 309 -24.65 -3.33 -10.09
N GLU A 310 -24.00 -4.04 -10.99
CA GLU A 310 -24.63 -5.03 -11.87
C GLU A 310 -24.54 -6.45 -11.29
N GLU A 311 -23.53 -6.71 -10.45
CA GLU A 311 -23.33 -7.98 -9.78
C GLU A 311 -23.04 -7.75 -8.29
N ILE A 312 -23.83 -8.40 -7.44
CA ILE A 312 -23.72 -8.30 -5.98
C ILE A 312 -23.60 -9.71 -5.41
N CYS A 313 -22.55 -9.92 -4.61
CA CYS A 313 -22.32 -11.14 -3.84
C CYS A 313 -22.32 -10.82 -2.35
N ILE A 314 -23.14 -11.51 -1.58
CA ILE A 314 -23.28 -11.34 -0.15
C ILE A 314 -23.02 -12.71 0.49
N VAL A 315 -22.00 -12.77 1.33
CA VAL A 315 -21.40 -14.02 1.80
C VAL A 315 -21.26 -14.00 3.32
N SER A 316 -21.71 -15.07 3.99
CA SER A 316 -21.51 -15.29 5.43
C SER A 316 -21.96 -14.10 6.29
N MET A 317 -23.13 -13.54 5.98
CA MET A 317 -23.74 -12.42 6.73
C MET A 317 -24.77 -12.95 7.72
N LYS A 318 -24.93 -12.27 8.87
CA LYS A 318 -25.85 -12.71 9.92
C LYS A 318 -26.65 -11.55 10.51
N ASP A 319 -27.97 -11.72 10.64
CA ASP A 319 -28.89 -10.76 11.25
C ASP A 319 -28.91 -9.39 10.52
N TYR A 320 -28.91 -9.42 9.18
CA TYR A 320 -28.90 -8.21 8.32
C TYR A 320 -30.18 -8.02 7.51
N ILE A 321 -30.58 -6.76 7.34
CA ILE A 321 -31.61 -6.34 6.39
C ILE A 321 -30.93 -5.57 5.24
N PHE A 322 -31.14 -6.04 4.02
CA PHE A 322 -30.64 -5.44 2.78
C PHE A 322 -31.80 -4.80 2.02
N GLU A 323 -31.90 -3.47 2.10
CA GLU A 323 -32.91 -2.67 1.40
C GLU A 323 -32.25 -1.60 0.51
N GLU A 324 -32.89 -1.27 -0.62
CA GLU A 324 -32.45 -0.22 -1.57
C GLU A 324 -31.12 -0.47 -2.32
N LEU A 325 -30.64 -1.72 -2.35
CA LEU A 325 -29.32 -2.07 -2.87
C LEU A 325 -29.28 -2.51 -4.35
N PHE A 326 -30.44 -2.81 -4.94
CA PHE A 326 -30.52 -3.70 -6.12
C PHE A 326 -30.94 -3.01 -7.43
N ASP A 327 -30.95 -1.68 -7.49
CA ASP A 327 -31.55 -0.89 -8.58
C ASP A 327 -31.10 -1.29 -10.01
N LYS A 328 -29.81 -1.56 -10.22
CA LYS A 328 -29.24 -2.02 -11.51
C LYS A 328 -28.68 -3.45 -11.45
N CYS A 329 -28.94 -4.15 -10.34
CA CYS A 329 -28.40 -5.48 -10.12
C CYS A 329 -29.01 -6.46 -11.12
N LYS A 330 -28.16 -7.14 -11.89
CA LYS A 330 -28.53 -8.18 -12.86
C LYS A 330 -28.30 -9.58 -12.31
N LYS A 331 -27.28 -9.74 -11.46
CA LYS A 331 -26.90 -11.01 -10.83
C LYS A 331 -26.76 -10.84 -9.32
N LEU A 332 -27.52 -11.62 -8.56
CA LEU A 332 -27.45 -11.62 -7.09
C LEU A 332 -27.02 -12.99 -6.58
N TYR A 333 -25.94 -13.02 -5.79
CA TYR A 333 -25.43 -14.22 -5.14
C TYR A 333 -25.53 -14.05 -3.63
N ILE A 334 -26.20 -14.98 -2.97
CA ILE A 334 -26.37 -15.04 -1.52
C ILE A 334 -25.83 -16.39 -1.04
N ASP A 335 -24.81 -16.36 -0.20
CA ASP A 335 -24.08 -17.57 0.22
C ASP A 335 -23.87 -17.56 1.74
N GLU A 336 -24.18 -18.67 2.41
CA GLU A 336 -23.96 -18.86 3.85
C GLU A 336 -24.56 -17.76 4.75
N CYS A 337 -25.67 -17.13 4.34
CA CYS A 337 -26.31 -16.08 5.13
C CYS A 337 -27.32 -16.66 6.14
N GLU A 338 -27.40 -16.08 7.33
CA GLU A 338 -28.28 -16.52 8.43
C GLU A 338 -29.16 -15.37 8.93
N ASN A 339 -30.47 -15.61 9.06
CA ASN A 339 -31.44 -14.62 9.56
C ASN A 339 -31.39 -13.28 8.80
N CYS A 340 -31.19 -13.34 7.47
CA CYS A 340 -31.11 -12.15 6.63
C CYS A 340 -32.44 -11.86 5.91
N GLN A 341 -32.72 -10.58 5.68
CA GLN A 341 -33.84 -10.15 4.86
C GLN A 341 -33.33 -9.34 3.66
N PHE A 342 -33.85 -9.65 2.48
CA PHE A 342 -33.53 -8.98 1.23
C PHE A 342 -34.79 -8.36 0.66
N ILE A 343 -34.87 -7.04 0.65
CA ILE A 343 -36.04 -6.27 0.19
C ILE A 343 -35.70 -5.63 -1.16
N ILE A 344 -36.25 -6.20 -2.23
CA ILE A 344 -35.97 -5.80 -3.61
C ILE A 344 -37.06 -4.81 -4.08
N ASN A 345 -36.79 -3.51 -3.95
CA ASN A 345 -37.75 -2.46 -4.31
C ASN A 345 -37.84 -2.19 -5.82
N LYS A 346 -36.72 -2.38 -6.53
CA LYS A 346 -36.63 -2.34 -8.00
C LYS A 346 -35.84 -3.56 -8.45
N ASN A 347 -36.28 -4.14 -9.55
CA ASN A 347 -35.77 -5.42 -9.99
C ASN A 347 -35.29 -5.35 -11.43
N GLN A 348 -33.97 -5.51 -11.61
CA GLN A 348 -33.35 -5.83 -12.89
C GLN A 348 -32.63 -7.19 -12.83
N ILE A 349 -32.83 -7.92 -11.72
CA ILE A 349 -32.17 -9.18 -11.43
C ILE A 349 -32.76 -10.21 -12.37
N LYS A 350 -31.91 -10.84 -13.16
CA LYS A 350 -32.27 -11.94 -14.05
C LYS A 350 -31.90 -13.28 -13.45
N GLU A 351 -30.73 -13.33 -12.81
CA GLU A 351 -30.14 -14.52 -12.23
C GLU A 351 -29.95 -14.31 -10.73
N MET A 352 -30.45 -15.26 -9.94
CA MET A 352 -30.24 -15.29 -8.50
C MET A 352 -29.72 -16.67 -8.09
N LYS A 353 -28.70 -16.71 -7.23
CA LYS A 353 -28.19 -17.96 -6.66
C LYS A 353 -28.12 -17.86 -5.14
N ILE A 354 -28.76 -18.81 -4.46
CA ILE A 354 -28.90 -18.86 -3.00
C ILE A 354 -28.34 -20.20 -2.52
N ILE A 355 -27.28 -20.16 -1.71
CA ILE A 355 -26.51 -21.34 -1.32
C ILE A 355 -26.31 -21.37 0.20
N LYS A 356 -26.55 -22.52 0.84
CA LYS A 356 -26.30 -22.75 2.28
C LYS A 356 -26.86 -21.65 3.20
N CYS A 357 -27.97 -21.03 2.82
CA CYS A 357 -28.58 -19.97 3.63
C CYS A 357 -29.59 -20.55 4.63
N LYS A 358 -29.74 -19.88 5.77
CA LYS A 358 -30.68 -20.23 6.83
C LYS A 358 -31.57 -19.06 7.22
N ASN A 359 -32.87 -19.30 7.44
CA ASN A 359 -33.82 -18.26 7.88
C ASN A 359 -33.74 -16.97 7.04
N THR A 360 -33.46 -17.12 5.75
CA THR A 360 -33.25 -15.98 4.85
C THR A 360 -34.51 -15.73 4.05
N GLU A 361 -34.97 -14.48 4.06
CA GLU A 361 -36.21 -14.07 3.40
C GLU A 361 -35.92 -13.09 2.26
N ILE A 362 -36.55 -13.32 1.11
CA ILE A 362 -36.43 -12.45 -0.06
C ILE A 362 -37.82 -11.96 -0.45
N THR A 363 -38.04 -10.65 -0.38
CA THR A 363 -39.33 -10.00 -0.63
C THR A 363 -39.19 -8.82 -1.58
N GLY A 364 -40.32 -8.30 -2.06
CA GLY A 364 -40.36 -7.12 -2.93
C GLY A 364 -40.83 -7.43 -4.36
N LYS A 365 -40.36 -6.65 -5.34
CA LYS A 365 -40.69 -6.81 -6.77
C LYS A 365 -39.80 -7.88 -7.39
N LEU A 366 -40.36 -9.02 -7.77
CA LEU A 366 -39.57 -10.21 -8.15
C LEU A 366 -39.85 -10.69 -9.59
N ASP A 367 -40.78 -10.02 -10.28
CA ASP A 367 -41.33 -10.39 -11.60
C ASP A 367 -40.30 -10.56 -12.73
N ASN A 368 -39.14 -9.89 -12.63
CA ASN A 368 -38.10 -9.91 -13.67
C ASN A 368 -37.09 -11.05 -13.52
N ILE A 369 -37.13 -11.80 -12.42
CA ILE A 369 -36.19 -12.90 -12.18
C ILE A 369 -36.54 -14.05 -13.13
N GLU A 370 -35.61 -14.36 -14.02
CA GLU A 370 -35.76 -15.42 -15.02
C GLU A 370 -35.41 -16.78 -14.41
N GLU A 371 -34.39 -16.82 -13.55
CA GLU A 371 -33.85 -18.04 -12.97
C GLU A 371 -33.39 -17.84 -11.52
N ILE A 372 -33.83 -18.74 -10.63
CA ILE A 372 -33.31 -18.87 -9.27
C ILE A 372 -32.68 -20.26 -9.11
N ILE A 373 -31.42 -20.29 -8.72
CA ILE A 373 -30.71 -21.52 -8.35
C ILE A 373 -30.60 -21.59 -6.83
N THR A 374 -30.99 -22.72 -6.27
CA THR A 374 -31.02 -22.97 -4.82
C THR A 374 -30.24 -24.24 -4.49
N ILE A 375 -29.40 -24.17 -3.46
CA ILE A 375 -28.53 -25.28 -3.02
C ILE A 375 -28.49 -25.28 -1.49
N ASP A 376 -28.87 -26.41 -0.87
CA ASP A 376 -28.75 -26.66 0.58
C ASP A 376 -29.24 -25.54 1.51
N ASN A 377 -30.42 -24.97 1.24
CA ASN A 377 -31.01 -23.90 2.05
C ASN A 377 -31.99 -24.45 3.11
N GLU A 378 -31.98 -23.86 4.31
CA GLU A 378 -32.84 -24.22 5.45
C GLU A 378 -33.76 -23.05 5.83
N GLU A 379 -35.08 -23.31 5.95
CA GLU A 379 -36.04 -22.31 6.45
C GLU A 379 -36.03 -20.96 5.69
N CYS A 380 -35.64 -20.98 4.40
CA CYS A 380 -35.59 -19.79 3.55
C CYS A 380 -36.92 -19.56 2.81
N ASN A 381 -37.39 -18.31 2.80
CA ASN A 381 -38.54 -17.90 2.02
C ASN A 381 -38.08 -17.45 0.62
N ILE A 382 -38.10 -18.40 -0.33
CA ILE A 382 -37.64 -18.20 -1.70
C ILE A 382 -38.83 -17.83 -2.59
N PRO A 383 -38.76 -16.75 -3.36
CA PRO A 383 -39.89 -16.28 -4.14
C PRO A 383 -40.25 -17.21 -5.30
N GLU A 384 -41.54 -17.34 -5.56
CA GLU A 384 -42.06 -18.03 -6.73
C GLU A 384 -41.71 -17.22 -8.00
N THR A 385 -41.01 -17.85 -8.94
CA THR A 385 -40.59 -17.23 -10.21
C THR A 385 -40.81 -18.20 -11.37
N LYS A 386 -40.51 -17.77 -12.61
CA LYS A 386 -40.71 -18.59 -13.82
C LYS A 386 -39.94 -19.91 -13.78
N LYS A 387 -38.75 -19.92 -13.17
CA LYS A 387 -37.88 -21.09 -13.08
C LYS A 387 -37.10 -21.06 -11.77
N VAL A 388 -37.48 -21.96 -10.85
CA VAL A 388 -36.73 -22.23 -9.63
C VAL A 388 -36.10 -23.60 -9.77
N ILE A 389 -34.77 -23.67 -9.73
CA ILE A 389 -33.99 -24.89 -9.83
C ILE A 389 -33.40 -25.20 -8.46
N LYS A 390 -33.73 -26.37 -7.95
CA LYS A 390 -32.98 -26.99 -6.86
C LYS A 390 -31.87 -27.82 -7.49
N GLU A 391 -30.63 -27.31 -7.42
CA GLU A 391 -29.48 -27.96 -8.05
C GLU A 391 -29.02 -29.12 -7.14
N ASP A 392 -28.85 -30.30 -7.72
CA ASP A 392 -28.30 -31.46 -7.01
C ASP A 392 -26.77 -31.37 -7.05
N THR A 393 -26.23 -30.68 -6.04
CA THR A 393 -24.84 -30.21 -6.00
C THR A 393 -24.15 -30.69 -4.73
N GLU A 394 -22.95 -31.24 -4.85
CA GLU A 394 -22.08 -31.49 -3.69
C GLU A 394 -21.20 -30.27 -3.42
N ILE A 395 -21.15 -29.81 -2.17
CA ILE A 395 -20.26 -28.73 -1.74
C ILE A 395 -19.11 -29.32 -0.94
N ILE A 396 -17.89 -29.19 -1.46
CA ILE A 396 -16.67 -29.72 -0.88
C ILE A 396 -15.81 -28.56 -0.38
N GLU A 397 -15.57 -28.55 0.93
CA GLU A 397 -14.72 -27.57 1.59
C GLU A 397 -13.31 -28.15 1.72
N MET A 398 -12.34 -27.55 1.03
CA MET A 398 -10.96 -28.02 1.02
C MET A 398 -10.15 -27.38 2.15
N ASP A 399 -9.62 -28.21 3.05
CA ASP A 399 -8.52 -27.83 3.94
C ASP A 399 -7.15 -28.10 3.29
N ASN A 400 -6.12 -27.36 3.72
CA ASN A 400 -4.77 -27.41 3.15
C ASN A 400 -4.00 -28.71 3.44
N THR A 401 -4.61 -29.71 4.09
CA THR A 401 -3.89 -30.91 4.53
C THR A 401 -3.85 -32.00 3.46
N ASN A 402 -4.73 -31.96 2.46
CA ASN A 402 -4.83 -32.98 1.42
C ASN A 402 -4.05 -32.58 0.16
N LYS A 403 -3.02 -33.37 -0.17
CA LYS A 403 -2.18 -33.13 -1.36
C LYS A 403 -2.84 -33.56 -2.67
N ASP A 404 -3.82 -34.46 -2.60
CA ASP A 404 -4.68 -34.87 -3.71
C ASP A 404 -6.07 -35.20 -3.11
N ILE A 405 -7.15 -34.72 -3.73
CA ILE A 405 -8.54 -35.05 -3.35
C ILE A 405 -9.17 -35.77 -4.53
N GLU A 406 -9.55 -37.03 -4.32
CA GLU A 406 -10.41 -37.78 -5.22
C GLU A 406 -11.86 -37.56 -4.79
N ILE A 407 -12.70 -37.13 -5.73
CA ILE A 407 -14.10 -36.81 -5.47
C ILE A 407 -14.93 -37.80 -6.27
N GLU A 408 -15.54 -38.75 -5.57
CA GLU A 408 -16.55 -39.64 -6.12
C GLU A 408 -17.91 -39.11 -5.66
N THR A 409 -18.73 -38.67 -6.61
CA THR A 409 -20.03 -38.07 -6.33
C THR A 409 -21.08 -38.62 -7.27
N ASP A 410 -22.30 -38.80 -6.75
CA ASP A 410 -23.49 -39.07 -7.55
C ASP A 410 -24.19 -37.77 -7.98
N LYS A 411 -23.66 -36.61 -7.57
CA LYS A 411 -24.24 -35.30 -7.84
C LYS A 411 -23.92 -34.80 -9.24
N THR A 412 -24.90 -34.09 -9.79
CA THR A 412 -24.77 -33.48 -11.13
C THR A 412 -23.77 -32.34 -11.17
N HIS A 413 -23.53 -31.67 -10.04
CA HIS A 413 -22.64 -30.53 -9.93
C HIS A 413 -21.76 -30.66 -8.67
N ILE A 414 -20.56 -30.08 -8.71
CA ILE A 414 -19.64 -30.01 -7.57
C ILE A 414 -19.20 -28.56 -7.40
N ILE A 415 -19.27 -28.04 -6.18
CA ILE A 415 -18.68 -26.75 -5.78
C ILE A 415 -17.50 -27.04 -4.85
N ILE A 416 -16.30 -26.65 -5.28
CA ILE A 416 -15.09 -26.74 -4.46
C ILE A 416 -14.80 -25.37 -3.83
N ARG A 417 -14.83 -25.30 -2.50
CA ARG A 417 -14.56 -24.09 -1.72
C ARG A 417 -13.20 -24.15 -1.07
N ASN A 418 -12.40 -23.11 -1.28
CA ASN A 418 -11.18 -22.90 -0.51
C ASN A 418 -11.50 -22.15 0.77
N ILE A 419 -11.33 -22.80 1.92
CA ILE A 419 -11.49 -22.15 3.22
C ILE A 419 -10.17 -21.50 3.71
N HIS A 420 -9.10 -21.47 2.90
CA HIS A 420 -7.80 -20.84 3.21
C HIS A 420 -7.25 -19.91 2.10
N ASP A 421 -6.27 -19.05 2.42
CA ASP A 421 -5.65 -18.07 1.50
C ASP A 421 -4.65 -18.66 0.47
N CYS A 422 -4.63 -19.98 0.28
CA CYS A 422 -3.68 -20.64 -0.62
C CYS A 422 -4.21 -20.75 -2.05
N ASN A 423 -3.32 -20.82 -3.05
CA ASN A 423 -3.76 -21.08 -4.43
C ASN A 423 -4.18 -22.56 -4.57
N ILE A 424 -5.45 -22.82 -4.90
CA ILE A 424 -5.88 -24.17 -5.31
C ILE A 424 -5.45 -24.39 -6.75
N LYS A 425 -4.80 -25.53 -7.00
CA LYS A 425 -4.55 -26.03 -8.35
C LYS A 425 -5.41 -27.27 -8.57
N ILE A 426 -6.47 -27.12 -9.34
CA ILE A 426 -7.35 -28.23 -9.71
C ILE A 426 -6.76 -28.90 -10.96
N ARG A 427 -6.47 -30.20 -10.87
CA ARG A 427 -6.23 -31.08 -12.02
C ARG A 427 -7.37 -32.08 -12.05
N SER A 428 -8.08 -32.13 -13.16
CA SER A 428 -9.20 -33.06 -13.34
C SER A 428 -8.87 -34.03 -14.47
N ASN A 429 -8.91 -35.32 -14.17
CA ASN A 429 -8.94 -36.40 -15.16
C ASN A 429 -10.37 -36.95 -15.15
N ILE A 430 -11.27 -36.30 -15.88
CA ILE A 430 -12.64 -36.79 -16.02
C ILE A 430 -12.62 -37.99 -16.96
N ASN A 431 -12.66 -39.20 -16.42
CA ASN A 431 -13.07 -40.38 -17.18
C ASN A 431 -14.60 -40.39 -17.17
N SER A 432 -15.24 -39.89 -18.22
CA SER A 432 -16.69 -40.05 -18.39
C SER A 432 -16.97 -41.39 -19.08
N ASP A 433 -17.93 -42.15 -18.56
CA ASP A 433 -18.77 -43.03 -19.38
C ASP A 433 -19.89 -42.20 -20.05
#